data_AF-A0A7J8VYC4-F1
#
_entry.id   AF-A0A7J8VYC4-F1
#
_cell.length_a   1.000
_cell.length_b   1.000
_cell.length_c   1.000
_cell.angle_alpha   90.00
_cell.angle_beta   90.00
_cell.angle_gamma   90.00
#
_symmetry.space_group_name_H-M   'P 1'
#
loop_
_entity.id
_entity.type
_entity.pdbx_description
1 polymer ?
#
loop_
_entity_poly.entity_id
_entity_poly.type
_entity_poly.pdbx_seq_one_letter_code
_entity_poly.pdbx_strand_id
1 'polypeptide(L)'
;MKLELKNQKTSGNKKKKQKINNQRKREDPKKIMEMGLEPPPDMPQAFKDCIQDLGGSEIKIIIQKFLQVTDLMSQQNRLSISLKQIRSTFLNEDEERLLNAKRQMAVAFVEPCLSISTVNLAKWNIGSSLSYIINGDYSKVLKNNRDSLKPNAVVQIWL
;
A
#
# COMPACT_ATOMS: atom_id res chain seq x y z
N MET A 1 -46.63 27.98 50.35
CA MET A 1 -45.62 29.04 50.12
C MET A 1 -44.74 28.59 48.97
N LYS A 2 -44.87 29.24 47.80
CA LYS A 2 -43.99 29.04 46.63
C LYS A 2 -42.73 29.90 46.81
N LEU A 3 -41.57 29.37 46.46
CA LEU A 3 -40.46 30.13 45.89
C LEU A 3 -39.56 29.22 45.04
N GLU A 4 -39.59 29.50 43.74
CA GLU A 4 -38.60 29.25 42.68
C GLU A 4 -37.15 29.64 43.09
N LEU A 5 -36.02 29.27 42.49
CA LEU A 5 -35.52 28.90 41.15
C LEU A 5 -34.25 28.02 41.38
N LYS A 6 -33.67 27.22 40.46
CA LYS A 6 -33.14 27.60 39.14
C LYS A 6 -32.63 26.35 38.40
N ASN A 7 -33.05 26.22 37.14
CA ASN A 7 -32.43 25.38 36.11
C ASN A 7 -30.93 25.67 35.94
N GLN A 8 -30.12 24.64 35.75
CA GLN A 8 -29.02 24.67 34.77
C GLN A 8 -28.90 23.33 34.03
N LYS A 9 -29.38 23.34 32.79
CA LYS A 9 -28.95 22.43 31.73
C LYS A 9 -27.55 22.89 31.28
N THR A 10 -26.57 22.00 31.29
CA THR A 10 -25.29 22.19 30.59
C THR A 10 -25.20 21.09 29.52
N SER A 11 -25.60 21.43 28.30
CA SER A 11 -24.71 21.84 27.21
C SER A 11 -23.88 20.67 26.68
N GLY A 12 -24.35 20.15 25.55
CA GLY A 12 -23.69 19.07 24.82
C GLY A 12 -22.31 19.48 24.33
N ASN A 13 -21.44 18.48 24.21
CA ASN A 13 -20.18 18.64 23.50
C ASN A 13 -20.10 17.59 22.39
N LYS A 14 -20.55 18.00 21.20
CA LYS A 14 -20.24 17.36 19.92
C LYS A 14 -18.72 17.23 19.84
N LYS A 15 -18.18 16.03 20.08
CA LYS A 15 -16.76 15.74 19.82
C LYS A 15 -16.50 15.94 18.34
N LYS A 16 -15.85 17.08 18.04
CA LYS A 16 -15.30 17.48 16.75
C LYS A 16 -14.61 16.28 16.09
N LYS A 17 -15.18 15.77 15.01
CA LYS A 17 -14.43 15.03 14.00
C LYS A 17 -13.34 15.99 13.50
N GLN A 18 -12.09 15.75 13.92
CA GLN A 18 -10.93 16.37 13.30
C GLN A 18 -10.95 15.94 11.84
N LYS A 19 -11.32 16.85 10.95
CA LYS A 19 -11.06 16.73 9.52
C LYS A 19 -9.54 16.79 9.37
N ILE A 20 -8.91 15.64 9.22
CA ILE A 20 -7.52 15.56 8.74
C ILE A 20 -7.56 16.03 7.29
N ASN A 21 -7.32 17.33 7.11
CA ASN A 21 -7.15 17.94 5.81
C ASN A 21 -5.73 17.67 5.33
N ASN A 22 -5.41 16.40 5.02
CA ASN A 22 -4.17 16.09 4.33
C ASN A 22 -4.40 16.39 2.86
N GLN A 23 -4.15 17.63 2.48
CA GLN A 23 -3.73 17.94 1.12
C GLN A 23 -2.58 16.98 0.79
N ARG A 24 -2.85 15.97 -0.04
CA ARG A 24 -1.87 14.97 -0.46
C ARG A 24 -0.84 15.66 -1.36
N LYS A 25 0.15 16.32 -0.77
CA LYS A 25 1.36 16.69 -1.50
C LYS A 25 2.03 15.39 -1.94
N ARG A 26 2.48 15.38 -3.20
CA ARG A 26 3.18 14.29 -3.89
C ARG A 26 4.61 14.20 -3.34
N GLU A 27 4.75 13.85 -2.06
CA GLU A 27 6.03 13.96 -1.35
C GLU A 27 6.95 12.76 -1.60
N ASP A 28 6.41 11.57 -1.88
CA ASP A 28 7.23 10.35 -1.89
C ASP A 28 8.43 10.43 -2.85
N PRO A 29 8.30 10.78 -4.16
CA PRO A 29 9.45 10.76 -5.06
C PRO A 29 10.51 11.83 -4.72
N LYS A 30 10.06 13.05 -4.36
CA LYS A 30 10.96 14.14 -3.99
C LYS A 30 11.69 13.83 -2.69
N LYS A 31 10.97 13.32 -1.70
CA LYS A 31 11.52 12.96 -0.40
C LYS A 31 12.51 11.80 -0.50
N ILE A 32 12.24 10.79 -1.35
CA ILE A 32 13.19 9.69 -1.61
C ILE A 32 14.49 10.25 -2.20
N MET A 33 14.41 11.18 -3.15
CA MET A 33 15.59 11.83 -3.73
C MET A 33 16.35 12.70 -2.70
N GLU A 34 15.65 13.53 -1.92
CA GLU A 34 16.24 14.39 -0.88
C GLU A 34 16.97 13.60 0.21
N MET A 35 16.51 12.38 0.50
CA MET A 35 17.15 11.46 1.44
C MET A 35 18.27 10.62 0.84
N GLY A 36 18.60 10.79 -0.45
CA GLY A 36 19.66 10.04 -1.11
C GLY A 36 19.35 8.54 -1.32
N LEU A 37 18.06 8.17 -1.43
CA LEU A 37 17.63 6.79 -1.68
C LEU A 37 17.48 6.48 -3.19
N GLU A 38 18.02 7.34 -4.04
CA GLU A 38 18.14 7.14 -5.48
C GLU A 38 19.63 6.99 -5.87
N PRO A 39 19.99 6.02 -6.73
CA PRO A 39 19.10 5.00 -7.30
C PRO A 39 18.65 3.97 -6.25
N PRO A 40 17.53 3.26 -6.48
CA PRO A 40 17.09 2.18 -5.62
C PRO A 40 18.19 1.10 -5.52
N PRO A 41 18.48 0.54 -4.33
CA PRO A 41 19.35 -0.63 -4.24
C PRO A 41 18.79 -1.79 -5.07
N ASP A 42 19.70 -2.62 -5.61
CA ASP A 42 19.34 -3.84 -6.32
C ASP A 42 18.68 -4.87 -5.38
N MET A 43 17.90 -5.78 -5.96
CA MET A 43 17.22 -6.84 -5.23
C MET A 43 18.25 -7.76 -4.53
N PRO A 44 18.06 -8.11 -3.25
CA PRO A 44 18.94 -9.07 -2.58
C PRO A 44 18.88 -10.46 -3.22
N GLN A 45 20.02 -11.16 -3.26
CA GLN A 45 20.14 -12.45 -3.97
C GLN A 45 19.11 -13.49 -3.54
N ALA A 46 18.79 -13.58 -2.24
CA ALA A 46 17.79 -14.53 -1.74
C ALA A 46 16.39 -14.35 -2.34
N PHE A 47 16.01 -13.12 -2.71
CA PHE A 47 14.75 -12.87 -3.42
C PHE A 47 14.86 -13.27 -4.89
N LYS A 48 16.01 -13.02 -5.53
CA LYS A 48 16.26 -13.45 -6.92
C LYS A 48 16.17 -14.97 -7.05
N ASP A 49 16.81 -15.68 -6.12
CA ASP A 49 16.79 -17.15 -6.06
C ASP A 49 15.35 -17.66 -5.84
N CYS A 50 14.60 -17.05 -4.92
CA CYS A 50 13.20 -17.41 -4.67
C CYS A 50 12.29 -17.19 -5.90
N ILE A 51 12.47 -16.08 -6.63
CA ILE A 51 11.74 -15.82 -7.88
C ILE A 51 12.10 -16.85 -8.95
N GLN A 52 13.38 -17.20 -9.06
CA GLN A 52 13.85 -18.23 -10.00
C GLN A 52 13.26 -19.61 -9.68
N ASP A 53 13.19 -19.99 -8.40
CA ASP A 53 12.57 -21.25 -7.96
C ASP A 53 11.07 -21.30 -8.25
N LEU A 54 10.40 -20.13 -8.27
CA LEU A 54 9.01 -19.98 -8.71
C LEU A 54 8.83 -19.99 -10.23
N GLY A 55 9.92 -20.13 -11.00
CA GLY A 55 9.92 -20.10 -12.46
C GLY A 55 9.88 -18.70 -13.06
N GLY A 56 10.06 -17.65 -12.24
CA GLY A 56 10.21 -16.28 -12.69
C GLY A 56 11.63 -16.00 -13.20
N SER A 57 11.74 -15.18 -14.24
CA SER A 57 13.04 -14.83 -14.84
C SER A 57 13.25 -13.33 -15.02
N GLU A 58 12.17 -12.56 -15.01
CA GLU A 58 12.21 -11.12 -15.17
C GLU A 58 12.31 -10.46 -13.79
N ILE A 59 13.28 -9.55 -13.62
CA ILE A 59 13.47 -8.82 -12.37
C ILE A 59 13.42 -7.32 -12.70
N LYS A 60 12.32 -6.67 -12.35
CA LYS A 60 12.11 -5.24 -12.63
C LYS A 60 11.51 -4.53 -11.44
N ILE A 61 12.12 -3.41 -11.05
CA ILE A 61 11.53 -2.58 -10.00
C ILE A 61 10.26 -1.90 -10.53
N ILE A 62 9.12 -2.20 -9.90
CA ILE A 62 7.83 -1.61 -10.23
C ILE A 62 7.74 -0.23 -9.57
N ILE A 63 8.05 -0.14 -8.27
CA ILE A 63 7.94 1.10 -7.49
C ILE A 63 8.87 1.05 -6.27
N GLN A 64 9.39 2.21 -5.85
CA GLN A 64 9.96 2.45 -4.52
C GLN A 64 9.15 3.57 -3.89
N LYS A 65 8.55 3.32 -2.74
CA LYS A 65 7.72 4.31 -2.04
C LYS A 65 7.84 4.13 -0.54
N PHE A 66 7.49 5.18 0.19
CA PHE A 66 7.12 5.03 1.59
C PHE A 66 5.80 4.28 1.71
N LEU A 67 5.70 3.38 2.69
CA LEU A 67 4.41 2.81 3.05
C LEU A 67 3.49 3.93 3.55
N GLN A 68 2.33 4.06 2.93
CA GLN A 68 1.30 4.98 3.40
C GLN A 68 0.59 4.37 4.59
N VAL A 69 0.00 5.21 5.44
CA VAL A 69 -0.81 4.75 6.59
C VAL A 69 -1.88 3.74 6.15
N THR A 70 -2.48 3.96 4.97
CA THR A 70 -3.47 3.02 4.40
C THR A 70 -2.90 1.69 3.98
N ASP A 71 -1.61 1.63 3.63
CA ASP A 71 -0.91 0.39 3.27
C ASP A 71 -0.57 -0.46 4.51
N LEU A 72 -0.61 0.13 5.71
CA LEU A 72 -0.31 -0.53 6.98
C LEU A 72 -1.56 -0.88 7.81
N MET A 73 -2.72 -0.33 7.44
CA MET A 73 -3.98 -0.61 8.12
C MET A 73 -4.53 -1.96 7.70
N SER A 74 -4.50 -2.95 8.60
CA SER A 74 -5.03 -4.30 8.34
C SER A 74 -6.49 -4.30 7.89
N GLN A 75 -7.29 -3.33 8.35
CA GLN A 75 -8.69 -3.15 7.96
C GLN A 75 -8.87 -2.72 6.49
N GLN A 76 -7.90 -1.99 5.94
CA GLN A 76 -7.90 -1.63 4.52
C GLN A 76 -7.42 -2.78 3.64
N ASN A 77 -6.61 -3.69 4.21
CA ASN A 77 -6.14 -4.92 3.58
C ASN A 77 -5.63 -4.71 2.15
N ARG A 78 -4.85 -3.64 1.95
CA ARG A 78 -4.38 -3.24 0.63
C ARG A 78 -3.00 -2.63 0.68
N LEU A 79 -2.19 -2.92 -0.33
CA LEU A 79 -0.98 -2.19 -0.68
C LEU A 79 -1.19 -1.53 -2.05
N SER A 80 -1.00 -0.22 -2.10
CA SER A 80 -1.28 0.59 -3.28
C SER A 80 -0.04 0.89 -4.12
N ILE A 81 -0.14 0.61 -5.42
CA ILE A 81 0.85 0.89 -6.45
C ILE A 81 0.25 1.94 -7.40
N SER A 82 0.51 3.21 -7.13
CA SER A 82 -0.02 4.31 -7.93
C SER A 82 0.57 4.28 -9.33
N LEU A 83 -0.27 4.32 -10.39
CA LEU A 83 0.22 4.28 -11.78
C LEU A 83 1.22 5.40 -12.11
N LYS A 84 1.07 6.56 -11.48
CA LYS A 84 1.95 7.73 -11.67
C LYS A 84 3.36 7.56 -11.07
N GLN A 85 3.58 6.53 -10.26
CA GLN A 85 4.84 6.26 -9.57
C GLN A 85 5.49 4.95 -10.05
N ILE A 86 4.88 4.25 -11.00
CA ILE A 86 5.43 3.03 -11.57
C ILE A 86 6.64 3.39 -12.44
N ARG A 87 7.75 2.68 -12.23
CA ARG A 87 8.98 2.82 -13.01
C ARG A 87 9.03 1.87 -14.20
N SER A 88 8.36 0.72 -14.12
CA SER A 88 8.39 -0.30 -15.16
C SER A 88 7.03 -0.97 -15.30
N THR A 89 6.59 -1.14 -16.55
CA THR A 89 5.40 -1.93 -16.88
C THR A 89 5.66 -3.38 -16.51
N PHE A 90 4.71 -3.98 -15.80
CA PHE A 90 4.88 -5.33 -15.24
C PHE A 90 3.76 -6.31 -15.62
N LEU A 91 2.74 -5.84 -16.32
CA LEU A 91 1.72 -6.69 -16.94
C LEU A 91 1.82 -6.52 -18.45
N ASN A 92 1.74 -7.63 -19.18
CA ASN A 92 1.56 -7.60 -20.63
C ASN A 92 0.10 -7.26 -20.99
N GLU A 93 -0.17 -7.05 -22.28
CA GLU A 93 -1.51 -6.64 -22.74
C GLU A 93 -2.60 -7.66 -22.41
N ASP A 94 -2.31 -8.95 -22.50
CA ASP A 94 -3.27 -10.01 -22.24
C ASP A 94 -3.56 -10.16 -20.74
N GLU A 95 -2.54 -10.04 -19.90
CA GLU A 95 -2.68 -9.97 -18.44
C GLU A 95 -3.50 -8.74 -18.03
N GLU A 96 -3.23 -7.58 -18.62
CA GLU A 96 -3.99 -6.36 -18.37
C GLU A 96 -5.46 -6.50 -18.80
N ARG A 97 -5.73 -7.11 -19.97
CA ARG A 97 -7.10 -7.43 -20.41
C ARG A 97 -7.79 -8.40 -19.44
N LEU A 98 -7.08 -9.43 -19.00
CA LEU A 98 -7.59 -10.41 -18.04
C LEU A 98 -7.91 -9.75 -16.69
N LEU A 99 -7.04 -8.89 -16.20
CA LEU A 99 -7.24 -8.13 -14.96
C LEU A 99 -8.49 -7.26 -15.05
N ASN A 100 -8.66 -6.55 -16.17
CA ASN A 100 -9.81 -5.67 -16.38
C ASN A 100 -11.12 -6.46 -16.52
N ALA A 101 -11.09 -7.63 -17.17
CA ALA A 101 -12.27 -8.50 -17.30
C ALA A 101 -12.68 -9.16 -15.97
N LYS A 102 -11.72 -9.72 -15.23
CA LYS A 102 -11.98 -10.43 -13.97
C LYS A 102 -12.02 -9.52 -12.74
N ARG A 103 -11.69 -8.24 -12.89
CA ARG A 103 -11.49 -7.22 -11.83
C ARG A 103 -10.32 -7.48 -10.88
N GLN A 104 -9.90 -8.73 -10.74
CA GLN A 104 -8.74 -9.15 -9.97
C GLN A 104 -8.17 -10.48 -10.51
N MET A 105 -6.92 -10.76 -10.19
CA MET A 105 -6.26 -12.06 -10.42
C MET A 105 -5.43 -12.46 -9.20
N ALA A 106 -5.30 -13.76 -8.95
CA ALA A 106 -4.41 -14.29 -7.92
C ALA A 106 -2.97 -14.29 -8.46
N VAL A 107 -2.02 -13.86 -7.63
CA VAL A 107 -0.58 -13.82 -7.94
C VAL A 107 0.23 -14.36 -6.77
N ALA A 108 1.35 -15.01 -7.07
CA ALA A 108 2.35 -15.34 -6.06
C ALA A 108 3.05 -14.05 -5.60
N PHE A 109 3.28 -13.94 -4.30
CA PHE A 109 3.88 -12.77 -3.67
C PHE A 109 4.95 -13.20 -2.68
N VAL A 110 6.19 -12.92 -3.02
CA VAL A 110 7.33 -13.15 -2.13
C VAL A 110 7.35 -12.06 -1.07
N GLU A 111 7.09 -12.45 0.17
CA GLU A 111 7.05 -11.55 1.32
C GLU A 111 8.47 -11.11 1.74
N PRO A 112 8.63 -10.01 2.50
CA PRO A 112 9.92 -9.61 3.05
C PRO A 112 10.66 -10.69 3.85
N CYS A 113 9.94 -11.64 4.46
CA CYS A 113 10.49 -12.79 5.17
C CYS A 113 10.78 -14.02 4.27
N LEU A 114 10.75 -13.85 2.94
CA LEU A 114 10.91 -14.90 1.91
C LEU A 114 9.84 -15.99 1.91
N SER A 115 8.77 -15.82 2.71
CA SER A 115 7.59 -16.68 2.58
C SER A 115 6.81 -16.32 1.31
N ILE A 116 6.18 -17.32 0.70
CA ILE A 116 5.38 -17.12 -0.50
C ILE A 116 3.90 -17.12 -0.10
N SER A 117 3.23 -16.00 -0.37
CA SER A 117 1.80 -15.85 -0.20
C SER A 117 1.09 -15.80 -1.55
N THR A 118 -0.17 -16.23 -1.60
CA THR A 118 -1.05 -15.92 -2.73
C THR A 118 -1.88 -14.70 -2.38
N VAL A 119 -1.70 -13.61 -3.12
CA VAL A 119 -2.46 -12.37 -2.95
C VAL A 119 -3.27 -12.10 -4.21
N ASN A 120 -4.20 -11.16 -4.12
CA ASN A 120 -4.95 -10.70 -5.28
C ASN A 120 -4.33 -9.40 -5.78
N LEU A 121 -4.10 -9.31 -7.08
CA LEU A 121 -3.82 -8.08 -7.80
C LEU A 121 -5.14 -7.57 -8.39
N ALA A 122 -5.48 -6.32 -8.14
CA ALA A 122 -6.67 -5.65 -8.66
C ALA A 122 -6.32 -4.23 -9.15
N LYS A 123 -7.19 -3.62 -9.96
CA LYS A 123 -7.01 -2.25 -10.47
C LYS A 123 -8.14 -1.35 -9.99
N TRP A 124 -7.84 -0.38 -9.12
CA TRP A 124 -8.84 0.46 -8.44
C TRP A 124 -8.62 1.95 -8.71
N ASN A 125 -9.72 2.70 -8.76
CA ASN A 125 -9.69 4.16 -8.68
C ASN A 125 -9.62 4.58 -7.20
N ILE A 126 -8.48 5.17 -6.79
CA ILE A 126 -8.31 5.78 -5.47
C ILE A 126 -8.42 7.30 -5.63
N GLY A 127 -9.64 7.82 -5.41
CA GLY A 127 -9.96 9.21 -5.71
C GLY A 127 -9.89 9.44 -7.23
N SER A 128 -9.08 10.40 -7.67
CA SER A 128 -8.89 10.73 -9.10
C SER A 128 -7.70 9.99 -9.75
N SER A 129 -7.07 9.04 -9.05
CA SER A 129 -5.91 8.32 -9.57
C SER A 129 -6.14 6.82 -9.59
N LEU A 130 -5.76 6.20 -10.70
CA LEU A 130 -5.79 4.76 -10.88
C LEU A 130 -4.59 4.13 -10.18
N SER A 131 -4.77 2.97 -9.56
CA SER A 131 -3.71 2.24 -8.85
C SER A 131 -3.91 0.74 -9.01
N TYR A 132 -2.81 0.00 -9.11
CA TYR A 132 -2.84 -1.43 -8.83
C TYR A 132 -2.85 -1.65 -7.32
N ILE A 133 -3.58 -2.66 -6.89
CA ILE A 133 -3.83 -2.96 -5.48
C ILE A 133 -3.48 -4.42 -5.24
N ILE A 134 -2.56 -4.65 -4.32
CA ILE A 134 -2.32 -5.97 -3.75
C ILE A 134 -3.22 -6.10 -2.51
N ASN A 135 -4.16 -7.05 -2.52
CA ASN A 135 -5.11 -7.28 -1.43
C ASN A 135 -5.40 -8.78 -1.21
N GLY A 136 -6.49 -9.11 -0.51
CA GLY A 136 -6.85 -10.49 -0.16
C GLY A 136 -6.12 -10.93 1.10
N ASP A 137 -4.98 -11.61 0.95
CA ASP A 137 -4.18 -12.07 2.08
C ASP A 137 -3.07 -11.09 2.51
N TYR A 138 -3.04 -9.89 1.92
CA TYR A 138 -2.07 -8.86 2.28
C TYR A 138 -2.06 -8.49 3.79
N SER A 139 -3.19 -8.55 4.48
CA SER A 139 -3.23 -8.35 5.94
C SER A 139 -2.48 -9.43 6.73
N LYS A 140 -2.35 -10.65 6.18
CA LYS A 140 -1.50 -11.71 6.75
C LYS A 140 -0.03 -11.40 6.48
N VAL A 141 0.30 -10.98 5.26
CA VAL A 141 1.65 -10.48 4.90
C VAL A 141 2.11 -9.39 5.88
N LEU A 142 1.25 -8.40 6.17
CA LEU A 142 1.53 -7.37 7.17
C LEU A 142 1.82 -7.95 8.56
N LYS A 143 1.10 -9.00 8.97
CA LYS A 143 1.30 -9.64 10.28
C LYS A 143 2.61 -10.42 10.35
N ASN A 144 2.97 -11.11 9.26
CA ASN A 144 4.20 -11.90 9.17
C ASN A 144 5.46 -11.02 9.14
N ASN A 145 5.33 -9.79 8.62
CA ASN A 145 6.47 -8.90 8.35
C ASN A 145 6.42 -7.60 9.16
N ARG A 146 5.89 -7.62 10.39
CA ARG A 146 5.68 -6.41 11.21
C ARG A 146 6.95 -5.61 11.49
N ASP A 147 8.10 -6.27 11.57
CA ASP A 147 9.38 -5.61 11.88
C ASP A 147 9.92 -4.81 10.68
N SER A 148 9.56 -5.22 9.46
CA SER A 148 9.96 -4.61 8.19
C SER A 148 8.90 -3.67 7.63
N LEU A 149 7.62 -4.05 7.68
CA LEU A 149 6.47 -3.28 7.18
C LEU A 149 5.89 -2.40 8.28
N LYS A 150 6.54 -1.24 8.50
CA LYS A 150 6.20 -0.29 9.57
C LYS A 150 6.15 1.15 9.06
N PRO A 151 5.60 2.11 9.85
CA PRO A 151 5.57 3.52 9.45
C PRO A 151 6.96 4.04 9.07
N ASN A 152 7.02 4.88 8.03
CA ASN A 152 8.25 5.43 7.43
C ASN A 152 9.20 4.40 6.78
N ALA A 153 8.83 3.12 6.71
CA ALA A 153 9.57 2.16 5.90
C ALA A 153 9.46 2.53 4.42
N VAL A 154 10.60 2.47 3.72
CA VAL A 154 10.66 2.52 2.26
C VAL A 154 10.62 1.09 1.76
N VAL A 155 9.65 0.80 0.90
CA VAL A 155 9.50 -0.52 0.28
C VAL A 155 9.74 -0.41 -1.21
N GLN A 156 10.27 -1.49 -1.75
CA GLN A 156 10.34 -1.72 -3.18
C GLN A 156 9.40 -2.87 -3.52
N ILE A 157 8.71 -2.75 -4.66
CA ILE A 157 7.95 -3.85 -5.23
C ILE A 157 8.60 -4.17 -6.57
N TRP A 158 8.80 -5.46 -6.80
CA TRP A 158 9.48 -6.00 -7.96
C TRP A 158 8.53 -6.94 -8.70
N LEU A 159 8.65 -6.98 -10.02
CA LEU A 159 8.24 -8.11 -10.85
C LEU A 159 9.40 -9.10 -10.86
#